data_AF-A0A497NY43-F1
#
_entry.id   AF-A0A497NY43-F1
#
_cell.length_a   1.000
_cell.length_b   1.000
_cell.length_c   1.000
_cell.angle_alpha   90.00
_cell.angle_beta   90.00
_cell.angle_gamma   90.00
#
_symmetry.space_group_name_H-M   'P 1'
#
loop_
_entity.id
_entity.type
_entity.pdbx_description
1 polymer ?
#
loop_
_entity_poly.entity_id
_entity_poly.type
_entity_poly.pdbx_seq_one_letter_code
_entity_poly.pdbx_strand_id
1 'polypeptide(L)'
;MWVSLDYYGETQDKSRGFKGLWRNYLNIADIANIRATLLHDNLKDVEKLIAHANQHNRKTTIVPCKTTNPKFTPSPLQLQQLLLYIFQNNYAEKTVVDDPAVRMWLATKNPELMKKAQENGSLCTACDTVIRVDPQGTVKPCPFLNWKICDIHDPEIKQKITQTRQKIVKTHTGKCVNCKYKEICGGCRASENLHCFLS
;
A
#
# COMPACT_ATOMS: atom_id res chain seq x y z
N MET A 1 8.55 -5.37 -15.10
CA MET A 1 7.75 -6.45 -14.46
C MET A 1 7.74 -6.24 -12.95
N TRP A 2 6.69 -6.68 -12.23
CA TRP A 2 6.66 -6.66 -10.77
C TRP A 2 6.58 -8.09 -10.24
N VAL A 3 7.39 -8.42 -9.23
CA VAL A 3 7.36 -9.71 -8.54
C VAL A 3 7.01 -9.52 -7.08
N SER A 4 6.32 -10.49 -6.50
CA SER A 4 5.93 -10.46 -5.08
C SER A 4 6.99 -11.17 -4.23
N LEU A 5 7.72 -10.40 -3.41
CA LEU A 5 8.70 -10.90 -2.44
C LEU A 5 8.49 -10.19 -1.11
N ASP A 6 8.22 -10.94 -0.04
CA ASP A 6 8.01 -10.38 1.29
C ASP A 6 9.18 -10.66 2.23
N TYR A 7 10.00 -11.67 1.93
CA TYR A 7 11.19 -12.02 2.70
C TYR A 7 12.41 -12.08 1.78
N TYR A 8 13.60 -11.89 2.35
CA TYR A 8 14.86 -11.95 1.61
C TYR A 8 15.44 -13.36 1.68
N GLY A 9 15.99 -13.85 0.55
CA GLY A 9 16.59 -15.18 0.51
C GLY A 9 15.57 -16.32 0.62
N GLU A 10 16.03 -17.49 1.09
CA GLU A 10 15.20 -18.71 1.20
C GLU A 10 14.04 -18.60 2.20
N THR A 11 14.03 -17.57 3.06
CA THR A 11 12.88 -17.29 3.93
C THR A 11 11.62 -17.00 3.09
N GLN A 12 11.77 -16.42 1.90
CA GLN A 12 10.67 -16.23 0.94
C GLN A 12 10.01 -17.57 0.58
N ASP A 13 10.84 -18.54 0.22
CA ASP A 13 10.42 -19.87 -0.20
C ASP A 13 9.68 -20.59 0.93
N LYS A 14 10.24 -20.53 2.14
CA LYS A 14 9.63 -21.12 3.34
C LYS A 14 8.29 -20.48 3.68
N SER A 15 8.23 -19.14 3.64
CA SER A 15 7.02 -18.38 3.98
C SER A 15 5.89 -18.61 2.97
N ARG A 16 6.22 -18.70 1.67
CA ARG A 16 5.24 -18.92 0.60
C ARG A 16 4.92 -20.40 0.35
N GLY A 17 5.71 -21.33 0.87
CA GLY A 17 5.53 -22.77 0.67
C GLY A 17 5.96 -23.28 -0.71
N PHE A 18 6.76 -22.52 -1.45
CA PHE A 18 7.24 -22.88 -2.78
C PHE A 18 8.76 -22.77 -2.86
N LYS A 19 9.42 -23.84 -3.29
CA LYS A 19 10.88 -23.86 -3.48
C LYS A 19 11.27 -23.15 -4.78
N GLY A 20 12.40 -22.46 -4.74
CA GLY A 20 13.02 -21.79 -5.87
C GLY A 20 12.50 -20.38 -6.16
N LEU A 21 11.62 -19.79 -5.32
CA LEU A 21 11.08 -18.44 -5.59
C LEU A 21 12.20 -17.40 -5.59
N TRP A 22 13.04 -17.40 -4.55
CA TRP A 22 14.17 -16.49 -4.46
C TRP A 22 15.15 -16.68 -5.61
N ARG A 23 15.53 -17.94 -5.90
CA ARG A 23 16.45 -18.27 -7.00
C ARG A 23 15.90 -17.81 -8.36
N ASN A 24 14.62 -18.04 -8.61
CA ASN A 24 13.98 -17.61 -9.85
C ASN A 24 13.96 -16.09 -9.98
N TYR A 25 13.76 -15.37 -8.88
CA TYR A 25 13.88 -13.91 -8.86
C TYR A 25 15.30 -13.44 -9.21
N LEU A 26 16.35 -14.06 -8.65
CA LEU A 26 17.73 -13.68 -8.95
C LEU A 26 18.03 -13.71 -10.46
N ASN A 27 17.47 -14.67 -11.20
CA ASN A 27 17.63 -14.78 -12.65
C ASN A 27 16.98 -13.63 -13.45
N ILE A 28 16.10 -12.85 -12.82
CA ILE A 28 15.36 -11.75 -13.45
C ILE A 28 15.54 -10.42 -12.70
N ALA A 29 16.48 -10.34 -11.75
CA ALA A 29 16.64 -9.20 -10.86
C ALA A 29 16.90 -7.88 -11.63
N ASP A 30 17.60 -7.95 -12.76
CA ASP A 30 17.90 -6.77 -13.59
C ASP A 30 16.69 -6.18 -14.32
N ILE A 31 15.57 -6.91 -14.41
CA ILE A 31 14.36 -6.49 -15.13
C ILE A 31 13.10 -6.45 -14.25
N ALA A 32 13.16 -6.98 -13.03
CA ALA A 32 12.02 -7.13 -12.14
C ALA A 32 12.04 -6.12 -10.99
N ASN A 33 10.95 -5.37 -10.82
CA ASN A 33 10.69 -4.57 -9.63
C ASN A 33 10.12 -5.45 -8.51
N ILE A 34 10.30 -5.06 -7.26
CA ILE A 34 9.82 -5.80 -6.10
C ILE A 34 8.56 -5.17 -5.54
N ARG A 35 7.53 -5.98 -5.32
CA ARG A 35 6.38 -5.64 -4.46
C ARG A 35 6.46 -6.48 -3.20
N ALA A 36 6.56 -5.83 -2.05
CA ALA A 36 6.66 -6.47 -0.75
C ALA A 36 5.49 -6.11 0.16
N THR A 37 5.05 -7.07 0.97
CA THR A 37 4.15 -6.83 2.09
C THR A 37 4.99 -6.58 3.33
N LEU A 38 4.79 -5.46 4.03
CA LEU A 38 5.38 -5.27 5.35
C LEU A 38 4.52 -5.99 6.38
N LEU A 39 5.12 -6.98 7.03
CA LEU A 39 4.55 -7.82 8.08
C LEU A 39 5.20 -7.49 9.43
N HIS A 40 4.62 -8.02 10.51
CA HIS A 40 5.15 -7.82 11.86
C HIS A 40 6.59 -8.34 12.04
N ASP A 41 7.03 -9.35 11.28
CA ASP A 41 8.30 -10.05 11.51
C ASP A 41 9.37 -9.79 10.44
N ASN A 42 9.06 -9.06 9.37
CA ASN A 42 9.91 -9.05 8.17
C ASN A 42 10.58 -7.71 7.86
N LEU A 43 10.60 -6.74 8.79
CA LEU A 43 11.17 -5.42 8.53
C LEU A 43 12.62 -5.50 7.98
N LYS A 44 13.46 -6.34 8.59
CA LYS A 44 14.85 -6.54 8.15
C LYS A 44 14.98 -7.18 6.78
N ASP A 45 14.04 -8.05 6.42
CA ASP A 45 13.99 -8.61 5.07
C ASP A 45 13.55 -7.56 4.05
N VAL A 46 12.54 -6.75 4.37
CA VAL A 46 12.10 -5.64 3.51
C VAL A 46 13.21 -4.62 3.28
N GLU A 47 13.99 -4.26 4.30
CA GLU A 47 15.19 -3.41 4.17
C GLU A 47 16.18 -4.02 3.15
N LYS A 48 16.49 -5.31 3.28
CA LYS A 48 17.39 -6.01 2.34
C LYS A 48 16.84 -6.08 0.93
N LEU A 49 15.54 -6.31 0.76
CA LEU A 49 14.87 -6.30 -0.55
C LEU A 49 14.96 -4.91 -1.21
N ILE A 50 14.77 -3.83 -0.46
CA ILE A 50 14.94 -2.46 -0.96
C ILE A 50 16.37 -2.22 -1.42
N ALA A 51 17.36 -2.55 -0.60
CA ALA A 51 18.77 -2.39 -0.94
C ALA A 51 19.13 -3.19 -2.21
N HIS A 52 18.71 -4.44 -2.27
CA HIS A 52 18.97 -5.32 -3.40
C HIS A 52 18.31 -4.83 -4.69
N ALA A 53 17.03 -4.42 -4.66
CA ALA A 53 16.39 -3.81 -5.83
C ALA A 53 17.13 -2.55 -6.31
N ASN A 54 17.58 -1.70 -5.39
CA ASN A 54 18.34 -0.49 -5.73
C ASN A 54 19.67 -0.81 -6.40
N GLN A 55 20.39 -1.86 -5.96
CA GLN A 55 21.62 -2.33 -6.61
C GLN A 55 21.39 -2.71 -8.08
N HIS A 56 20.24 -3.30 -8.40
CA HIS A 56 19.83 -3.64 -9.77
C HIS A 56 19.13 -2.49 -10.51
N ASN A 57 19.16 -1.26 -9.97
CA ASN A 57 18.45 -0.10 -10.51
C ASN A 57 16.94 -0.35 -10.70
N ARG A 58 16.33 -1.15 -9.82
CA ARG A 58 14.91 -1.50 -9.83
C ARG A 58 14.13 -0.75 -8.75
N LYS A 59 12.81 -0.74 -8.90
CA LYS A 59 11.88 -0.08 -7.97
C LYS A 59 11.33 -1.07 -6.94
N THR A 60 10.96 -0.55 -5.78
CA THR A 60 10.28 -1.31 -4.72
C THR A 60 8.99 -0.62 -4.31
N THR A 61 7.91 -1.39 -4.21
CA THR A 61 6.64 -0.95 -3.59
C THR A 61 6.40 -1.78 -2.34
N ILE A 62 6.27 -1.12 -1.19
CA ILE A 62 5.93 -1.76 0.08
C ILE A 62 4.47 -1.47 0.39
N VAL A 63 3.71 -2.51 0.75
CA VAL A 63 2.32 -2.38 1.20
C VAL A 63 2.25 -2.92 2.63
N PRO A 64 1.92 -2.09 3.64
CA PRO A 64 1.66 -2.59 4.99
C PRO A 64 0.53 -3.63 5.01
N CYS A 65 0.70 -4.69 5.79
CA CYS A 65 -0.35 -5.70 5.94
C CYS A 65 -1.60 -5.08 6.57
N LYS A 66 -2.75 -5.29 5.92
CA LYS A 66 -4.02 -4.61 6.23
C LYS A 66 -4.94 -5.39 7.18
N THR A 67 -4.51 -6.58 7.60
CA THR A 67 -5.29 -7.45 8.49
C THR A 67 -5.42 -6.87 9.90
N THR A 68 -6.41 -7.36 10.64
CA THR A 68 -6.60 -7.09 12.06
C THR A 68 -5.82 -8.04 12.95
N ASN A 69 -5.26 -9.12 12.39
CA ASN A 69 -4.49 -10.09 13.16
C ASN A 69 -3.10 -9.53 13.51
N PRO A 70 -2.82 -9.25 14.80
CA PRO A 70 -1.56 -8.62 15.23
C PRO A 70 -0.32 -9.46 14.92
N LYS A 71 -0.48 -10.78 14.69
CA LYS A 71 0.62 -11.65 14.26
C LYS A 71 1.21 -11.26 12.90
N PHE A 72 0.45 -10.57 12.06
CA PHE A 72 0.88 -10.18 10.72
C PHE A 72 0.98 -8.66 10.56
N THR A 73 0.25 -7.90 11.35
CA THR A 73 0.16 -6.45 11.19
C THR A 73 1.41 -5.76 11.73
N PRO A 74 2.11 -4.94 10.91
CA PRO A 74 3.28 -4.22 11.38
C PRO A 74 2.88 -3.13 12.39
N SER A 75 3.79 -2.84 13.33
CA SER A 75 3.59 -1.78 14.30
C SER A 75 3.84 -0.38 13.69
N PRO A 76 3.30 0.69 14.30
CA PRO A 76 3.65 2.06 13.92
C PRO A 76 5.15 2.34 13.93
N LEU A 77 5.88 1.78 14.91
CA LEU A 77 7.34 1.93 15.02
C LEU A 77 8.06 1.30 13.83
N GLN A 78 7.62 0.12 13.37
CA GLN A 78 8.23 -0.53 12.20
C GLN A 78 8.03 0.30 10.93
N LEU A 79 6.86 0.92 10.77
CA LEU A 79 6.62 1.79 9.63
C LEU A 79 7.49 3.06 9.68
N GLN A 80 7.67 3.65 10.86
CA GLN A 80 8.61 4.78 11.04
C GLN A 80 10.06 4.38 10.75
N GLN A 81 10.51 3.23 11.27
CA GLN A 81 11.85 2.70 11.03
C GLN A 81 12.10 2.43 9.54
N LEU A 82 11.11 1.88 8.83
CA LEU A 82 11.19 1.67 7.39
C LEU A 82 11.36 2.99 6.63
N LEU A 83 10.56 4.02 6.97
CA LEU A 83 10.68 5.32 6.32
C LEU A 83 12.05 5.94 6.59
N LEU A 84 12.53 5.90 7.84
CA LEU A 84 13.84 6.39 8.21
C LEU A 84 14.95 5.70 7.41
N TYR A 85 14.89 4.36 7.30
CA TYR A 85 15.81 3.58 6.50
C TYR A 85 15.82 4.02 5.03
N ILE A 86 14.64 4.20 4.42
CA ILE A 86 14.51 4.64 3.02
C ILE A 86 15.17 6.01 2.81
N PHE A 87 14.93 6.98 3.71
CA PHE A 87 15.48 8.33 3.56
C PHE A 87 16.98 8.37 3.85
N GLN A 88 17.45 7.73 4.93
CA GLN A 88 18.88 7.73 5.29
C GLN A 88 19.78 7.11 4.21
N ASN A 89 19.24 6.17 3.43
CA ASN A 89 19.99 5.50 2.36
C ASN A 89 19.67 6.08 0.96
N ASN A 90 18.98 7.22 0.87
CA ASN A 90 18.62 7.86 -0.41
C ASN A 90 17.82 6.96 -1.37
N TYR A 91 16.99 6.05 -0.85
CA TYR A 91 16.18 5.14 -1.66
C TYR A 91 14.81 5.69 -2.06
N ALA A 92 14.48 6.91 -1.65
CA ALA A 92 13.15 7.52 -1.82
C ALA A 92 12.73 7.71 -3.30
N GLU A 93 13.68 7.83 -4.23
CA GLU A 93 13.36 7.96 -5.67
C GLU A 93 12.82 6.66 -6.30
N LYS A 94 13.20 5.50 -5.74
CA LYS A 94 12.87 4.18 -6.29
C LYS A 94 11.99 3.35 -5.37
N THR A 95 11.71 3.85 -4.17
CA THR A 95 10.99 3.11 -3.14
C THR A 95 9.75 3.85 -2.70
N VAL A 96 8.60 3.20 -2.80
CA VAL A 96 7.31 3.75 -2.39
C VAL A 96 6.69 2.87 -1.33
N VAL A 97 6.23 3.48 -0.24
CA VAL A 97 5.33 2.82 0.71
C VAL A 97 3.89 3.22 0.36
N ASP A 98 3.12 2.28 -0.19
CA ASP A 98 1.74 2.50 -0.63
C ASP A 98 0.78 2.44 0.56
N ASP A 99 0.76 3.53 1.32
CA ASP A 99 -0.10 3.67 2.48
C ASP A 99 -0.60 5.11 2.69
N PRO A 100 -1.89 5.33 2.97
CA PRO A 100 -2.43 6.66 3.23
C PRO A 100 -1.78 7.38 4.43
N ALA A 101 -1.35 6.67 5.48
CA ALA A 101 -0.69 7.29 6.63
C ALA A 101 0.67 7.87 6.23
N VAL A 102 1.42 7.18 5.37
CA VAL A 102 2.70 7.68 4.83
C VAL A 102 2.47 8.93 3.98
N ARG A 103 1.50 8.91 3.06
CA ARG A 103 1.15 10.07 2.23
C ARG A 103 0.72 11.27 3.08
N MET A 104 -0.08 11.03 4.10
CA MET A 104 -0.53 12.09 5.01
C MET A 104 0.64 12.67 5.79
N TRP A 105 1.54 11.82 6.30
CA TRP A 105 2.75 12.30 6.97
C TRP A 105 3.60 13.17 6.06
N LEU A 106 3.85 12.75 4.81
CA LEU A 106 4.55 13.56 3.82
C LEU A 106 3.85 14.90 3.57
N ALA A 107 2.51 14.89 3.46
CA ALA A 107 1.73 16.12 3.33
C ALA A 107 1.92 17.07 4.53
N THR A 108 2.03 16.55 5.76
CA THR A 108 2.34 17.40 6.94
C THR A 108 3.72 18.06 6.90
N LYS A 109 4.63 17.58 6.04
CA LYS A 109 5.99 18.10 5.90
C LYS A 109 6.16 19.03 4.69
N ASN A 110 5.15 19.12 3.81
CA ASN A 110 5.22 19.94 2.61
C ASN A 110 3.87 20.67 2.39
N PRO A 111 3.83 22.01 2.50
CA PRO A 111 2.60 22.79 2.34
C PRO A 111 1.89 22.59 0.99
N GLU A 112 2.62 22.40 -0.11
CA GLU A 112 2.04 22.16 -1.41
C GLU A 112 1.35 20.80 -1.49
N LEU A 113 1.96 19.77 -0.89
CA LEU A 113 1.34 18.45 -0.78
C LEU A 113 0.12 18.48 0.13
N MET A 114 0.15 19.26 1.22
CA MET A 114 -1.01 19.48 2.08
C MET A 114 -2.16 20.12 1.30
N LYS A 115 -1.89 21.20 0.56
CA LYS A 115 -2.90 21.88 -0.25
C LYS A 115 -3.53 20.93 -1.26
N LYS A 116 -2.72 20.17 -2.01
CA LYS A 116 -3.21 19.15 -2.95
C LYS A 116 -4.04 18.06 -2.26
N ALA A 117 -3.64 17.63 -1.07
CA ALA A 117 -4.40 16.64 -0.30
C ALA A 117 -5.77 17.18 0.13
N GLN A 118 -5.85 18.45 0.54
CA GLN A 118 -7.09 19.14 0.89
C GLN A 118 -8.01 19.30 -0.32
N GLU A 119 -7.47 19.72 -1.46
CA GLU A 119 -8.23 19.87 -2.71
C GLU A 119 -8.81 18.54 -3.21
N ASN A 120 -8.05 17.46 -3.10
CA ASN A 120 -8.50 16.12 -3.52
C ASN A 120 -9.53 15.49 -2.56
N GLY A 121 -9.59 15.94 -1.30
CA GLY A 121 -10.49 15.38 -0.27
C GLY A 121 -10.20 13.93 0.14
N SER A 122 -9.20 13.28 -0.45
CA SER A 122 -8.73 11.94 -0.06
C SER A 122 -7.33 11.63 -0.57
N LEU A 123 -6.50 10.97 0.25
CA LEU A 123 -5.21 10.37 -0.17
C LEU A 123 -5.34 8.91 -0.62
N CYS A 124 -6.57 8.41 -0.75
CA CYS A 124 -6.86 7.06 -1.22
C CYS A 124 -7.11 7.07 -2.73
N THR A 125 -6.32 6.30 -3.49
CA THR A 125 -6.48 6.20 -4.96
C THR A 125 -7.82 5.58 -5.37
N ALA A 126 -8.47 4.82 -4.50
CA ALA A 126 -9.82 4.28 -4.73
C ALA A 126 -10.91 5.37 -4.80
N CYS A 127 -10.64 6.54 -4.24
CA CYS A 127 -11.54 7.70 -4.29
C CYS A 127 -11.38 8.51 -5.58
N ASP A 128 -10.36 8.25 -6.39
CA ASP A 128 -9.92 9.15 -7.45
C ASP A 128 -9.64 8.42 -8.78
N THR A 129 -8.67 7.50 -8.81
CA THR A 129 -8.13 6.96 -10.07
C THR A 129 -8.27 5.45 -10.22
N VAL A 130 -8.41 4.70 -9.13
CA VAL A 130 -8.35 3.22 -9.17
C VAL A 130 -9.74 2.60 -9.09
N ILE A 131 -9.92 1.55 -9.87
CA ILE A 131 -10.95 0.50 -9.71
C ILE A 131 -10.28 -0.87 -9.89
N ARG A 132 -10.96 -1.93 -9.47
CA ARG A 132 -10.61 -3.32 -9.77
C ARG A 132 -11.76 -3.94 -10.54
N VAL A 133 -11.43 -4.71 -11.57
CA VAL A 133 -12.36 -5.64 -12.22
C VAL A 133 -11.83 -7.05 -11.93
N ASP A 134 -12.69 -7.94 -11.43
CA ASP A 134 -12.32 -9.35 -11.24
C ASP A 134 -12.62 -10.19 -12.50
N PRO A 135 -12.15 -11.45 -12.58
CA PRO A 135 -12.34 -12.28 -13.78
C PRO A 135 -13.79 -12.54 -14.16
N GLN A 136 -14.74 -12.31 -13.24
CA GLN A 136 -16.18 -12.44 -13.47
C GLN A 136 -16.79 -11.15 -14.03
N GLY A 137 -16.00 -10.11 -14.26
CA GLY A 137 -16.48 -8.80 -14.71
C GLY A 137 -17.00 -7.91 -13.60
N THR A 138 -16.90 -8.31 -12.31
CA THR A 138 -17.38 -7.48 -11.22
C THR A 138 -16.43 -6.32 -10.95
N VAL A 139 -16.98 -5.11 -10.98
CA VAL A 139 -16.27 -3.87 -10.69
C VAL A 139 -16.30 -3.59 -9.20
N LYS A 140 -15.14 -3.31 -8.62
CA LYS A 140 -14.90 -2.97 -7.21
C LYS A 140 -14.07 -1.68 -7.13
N PRO A 141 -14.16 -0.89 -6.06
CA PRO A 141 -13.41 0.37 -5.96
C PRO A 141 -11.91 0.15 -5.73
N CYS A 142 -11.53 -0.96 -5.12
CA CYS A 142 -10.14 -1.23 -4.74
C CYS A 142 -9.94 -2.75 -4.54
N PRO A 143 -8.72 -3.29 -4.75
CA PRO A 143 -8.45 -4.71 -4.54
C PRO A 143 -8.70 -5.23 -3.13
N PHE A 144 -8.66 -4.35 -2.12
CA PHE A 144 -8.83 -4.71 -0.71
C PHE A 144 -10.25 -4.50 -0.19
N LEU A 145 -11.07 -3.70 -0.88
CA LEU A 145 -12.45 -3.43 -0.47
C LEU A 145 -13.40 -4.45 -1.09
N ASN A 146 -14.22 -5.10 -0.27
CA ASN A 146 -15.20 -6.08 -0.74
C ASN A 146 -16.51 -5.44 -1.24
N TRP A 147 -16.48 -4.17 -1.67
CA TRP A 147 -17.66 -3.48 -2.17
C TRP A 147 -17.85 -3.79 -3.66
N LYS A 148 -19.01 -4.33 -4.02
CA LYS A 148 -19.42 -4.46 -5.42
C LYS A 148 -20.00 -3.12 -5.89
N ILE A 149 -19.48 -2.62 -7.01
CA ILE A 149 -20.02 -1.45 -7.71
C ILE A 149 -21.10 -1.91 -8.68
N CYS A 150 -20.71 -2.67 -9.70
CA CYS A 150 -21.58 -3.18 -10.76
C CYS A 150 -20.85 -4.27 -11.57
N ASP A 151 -21.47 -4.72 -12.66
CA ASP A 151 -20.81 -5.48 -13.73
C ASP A 151 -20.08 -4.53 -14.70
N ILE A 152 -19.05 -5.00 -15.40
CA ILE A 152 -18.30 -4.21 -16.38
C ILE A 152 -19.15 -3.78 -17.58
N HIS A 153 -20.18 -4.55 -17.91
CA HIS A 153 -21.11 -4.25 -19.02
C HIS A 153 -22.29 -3.36 -18.60
N ASP A 154 -22.31 -2.89 -17.36
CA ASP A 154 -23.38 -2.02 -16.86
C ASP A 154 -23.36 -0.66 -17.59
N PRO A 155 -24.48 -0.24 -18.22
CA PRO A 155 -24.51 1.02 -18.98
C PRO A 155 -24.28 2.26 -18.11
N GLU A 156 -24.51 2.17 -16.80
CA GLU A 156 -24.35 3.25 -15.83
C GLU A 156 -23.03 3.16 -15.04
N ILE A 157 -22.08 2.30 -15.45
CA ILE A 157 -20.82 2.04 -14.74
C ILE A 157 -20.10 3.32 -14.30
N LYS A 158 -20.03 4.34 -15.18
CA LYS A 158 -19.36 5.61 -14.87
C LYS A 158 -20.03 6.35 -13.70
N GLN A 159 -21.35 6.41 -13.69
CA GLN A 159 -22.12 7.04 -12.63
C GLN A 159 -21.99 6.26 -11.31
N LYS A 160 -22.08 4.93 -11.36
CA LYS A 160 -21.95 4.05 -10.19
C LYS A 160 -20.55 4.13 -9.57
N ILE A 161 -19.49 4.25 -10.38
CA ILE A 161 -18.13 4.52 -9.91
C ILE A 161 -18.07 5.86 -9.18
N THR A 162 -18.59 6.95 -9.76
CA THR A 162 -18.59 8.29 -9.14
C THR A 162 -19.34 8.30 -7.80
N GLN A 163 -20.53 7.71 -7.75
CA GLN A 163 -21.32 7.59 -6.51
C GLN A 163 -20.58 6.76 -5.45
N THR A 164 -19.94 5.66 -5.86
CA THR A 164 -19.15 4.83 -4.94
C THR A 164 -17.97 5.60 -4.36
N ARG A 165 -17.25 6.38 -5.18
CA ARG A 165 -16.13 7.21 -4.72
C ARG A 165 -16.56 8.22 -3.65
N GLN A 166 -17.67 8.92 -3.89
CA GLN A 166 -18.24 9.86 -2.92
C GLN A 166 -18.61 9.17 -1.59
N LYS A 167 -19.08 7.92 -1.65
CA LYS A 167 -19.37 7.12 -0.45
C LYS A 167 -18.09 6.71 0.30
N ILE A 168 -17.02 6.33 -0.40
CA ILE A 168 -15.75 5.92 0.22
C ILE A 168 -15.09 7.08 0.95
N VAL A 169 -15.10 8.29 0.37
CA VAL A 169 -14.52 9.50 0.99
C VAL A 169 -15.09 9.69 2.40
N LYS A 170 -16.41 9.56 2.55
CA LYS A 170 -17.17 9.71 3.81
C LYS A 170 -17.08 8.50 4.75
N THR A 171 -16.40 7.42 4.34
CA THR A 171 -16.27 6.20 5.15
C THR A 171 -14.94 6.20 5.87
N HIS A 172 -14.97 5.96 7.18
CA HIS A 172 -13.79 5.87 8.05
C HIS A 172 -13.86 4.60 8.88
N THR A 173 -12.72 3.94 9.09
CA THR A 173 -12.61 2.67 9.82
C THR A 173 -11.52 2.74 10.88
N GLY A 174 -11.66 1.94 11.94
CA GLY A 174 -10.72 1.84 13.05
C GLY A 174 -10.28 3.18 13.63
N LYS A 175 -8.96 3.36 13.78
CA LYS A 175 -8.35 4.58 14.35
C LYS A 175 -8.76 5.87 13.62
N CYS A 176 -9.20 5.78 12.37
CA CYS A 176 -9.50 6.96 11.55
C CYS A 176 -10.85 7.62 11.89
N VAL A 177 -11.77 6.94 12.58
CA VAL A 177 -13.09 7.50 12.93
C VAL A 177 -12.98 8.80 13.74
N ASN A 178 -12.06 8.82 14.70
CA ASN A 178 -11.81 9.95 15.60
C ASN A 178 -10.55 10.74 15.25
N CYS A 179 -9.99 10.54 14.05
CA CYS A 179 -8.74 11.17 13.65
C CYS A 179 -8.96 12.61 13.15
N LYS A 180 -8.10 13.55 13.57
CA LYS A 180 -8.13 14.95 13.08
C LYS A 180 -7.89 15.09 11.57
N TYR A 181 -7.28 14.09 10.93
CA TYR A 181 -7.01 14.08 9.48
C TYR A 181 -8.03 13.24 8.68
N LYS A 182 -9.17 12.85 9.26
CA LYS A 182 -10.12 11.93 8.62
C LYS A 182 -10.69 12.45 7.29
N GLU A 183 -10.89 13.76 7.18
CA GLU A 183 -11.42 14.43 5.99
C GLU A 183 -10.39 14.61 4.86
N ILE A 184 -9.10 14.36 5.12
CA ILE A 184 -8.01 14.48 4.14
C ILE A 184 -7.42 13.10 3.82
N CYS A 185 -7.08 12.34 4.86
CA CYS A 185 -6.50 11.01 4.73
C CYS A 185 -7.56 9.93 4.92
N GLY A 186 -8.16 9.85 6.11
CA GLY A 186 -9.14 8.83 6.49
C GLY A 186 -8.64 7.37 6.48
N GLY A 187 -7.34 7.15 6.30
CA GLY A 187 -6.71 5.82 6.30
C GLY A 187 -7.13 4.91 5.15
N CYS A 188 -6.72 3.65 5.20
CA CYS A 188 -7.24 2.62 4.33
C CYS A 188 -8.61 2.15 4.82
N ARG A 189 -9.65 2.25 3.98
CA ARG A 189 -11.03 1.82 4.30
C ARG A 189 -11.19 0.30 4.41
N ALA A 190 -10.16 -0.46 4.05
CA ALA A 190 -10.12 -1.91 4.13
C ALA A 190 -9.35 -2.42 5.37
N SER A 191 -9.03 -1.56 6.33
CA SER A 191 -8.22 -1.90 7.49
C SER A 191 -8.60 -1.08 8.72
N GLU A 192 -8.19 -1.56 9.89
CA GLU A 192 -8.25 -0.82 11.16
C GLU A 192 -7.12 0.21 11.31
N ASN A 193 -6.17 0.22 10.36
CA ASN A 193 -5.05 1.16 10.29
C ASN A 193 -4.15 1.10 11.55
N LEU A 194 -3.94 -0.09 12.10
CA LEU A 194 -3.18 -0.30 13.34
C LEU A 194 -1.72 0.17 13.21
N HIS A 195 -1.14 0.05 12.02
CA HIS A 195 0.20 0.50 11.65
C HIS A 195 0.35 2.02 11.51
N CYS A 196 -0.75 2.79 11.56
CA CYS A 196 -0.70 4.24 11.45
C CYS A 196 0.08 4.84 12.63
N PHE A 197 1.00 5.76 12.30
CA PHE A 197 1.90 6.44 13.24
C PHE A 197 1.58 7.93 13.43
N LEU A 198 0.45 8.41 12.90
CA LEU A 198 0.00 9.80 13.01
C LEU A 198 -0.97 10.07 14.17
N SER A 199 -1.22 9.04 15.00
CA SER A 199 -2.07 9.10 16.19
C SER A 199 -1.37 9.77 17.36
#